data_AF-A0A0L8LDN2-F1
#
_entry.id   AF-A0A0L8LDN2-F1
#
_cell.length_a   1.000
_cell.length_b   1.000
_cell.length_c   1.000
_cell.angle_alpha   90.00
_cell.angle_beta   90.00
_cell.angle_gamma   90.00
#
_symmetry.space_group_name_H-M   'P 1'
#
loop_
_entity.id
_entity.type
_entity.pdbx_description
1 polymer ?
#
loop_
_entity_poly.entity_id
_entity_poly.type
_entity_poly.pdbx_seq_one_letter_code
_entity_poly.pdbx_strand_id
1 'polypeptide(L)'
;MGTDMSGFLEYRAAQGGREAAWSTAHDLSSLNDIRNYDAFGCLFGVRNYANFRPLAANRGLPADASATVTARFAQLTEWYGEDGFHGTTWITWAEVKAVDWDELAEKTDSRLHQYRQTPDGLRMTGKASWSPAFAEAVGLETGEHRNWPEGSQWLVGDTLYRAVTIRRRHAVTETGEWQPVWKAMEALAAQHGDDNVRLVVWFDD
;
A
#
# COMPACT_ATOMS: atom_id res chain seq x y z
N MET A 1 -8.00 1.56 -15.27
CA MET A 1 -8.86 1.02 -14.21
C MET A 1 -8.19 1.24 -12.86
N GLY A 2 -9.00 1.33 -11.81
CA GLY A 2 -8.54 1.49 -10.43
C GLY A 2 -8.02 0.19 -9.84
N THR A 3 -7.50 0.25 -8.63
CA THR A 3 -7.44 -0.89 -7.73
C THR A 3 -7.79 -0.39 -6.35
N ASP A 4 -8.85 -0.91 -5.75
CA ASP A 4 -9.25 -0.62 -4.38
C ASP A 4 -8.71 -1.66 -3.40
N MET A 5 -8.80 -1.34 -2.12
CA MET A 5 -8.34 -2.21 -1.03
C MET A 5 -9.41 -2.26 0.04
N SER A 6 -9.82 -3.46 0.39
CA SER A 6 -10.78 -3.75 1.45
C SER A 6 -10.17 -4.74 2.43
N GLY A 7 -10.66 -4.78 3.65
CA GLY A 7 -10.08 -5.68 4.66
C GLY A 7 -10.62 -5.49 6.06
N PHE A 8 -10.05 -6.25 7.00
CA PHE A 8 -10.38 -6.18 8.41
C PHE A 8 -9.13 -6.22 9.27
N LEU A 9 -9.17 -5.49 10.39
CA LEU A 9 -8.28 -5.74 11.52
C LEU A 9 -8.87 -6.88 12.33
N GLU A 10 -8.07 -7.91 12.55
CA GLU A 10 -8.39 -9.03 13.42
C GLU A 10 -7.48 -9.03 14.64
N TYR A 11 -8.02 -9.53 15.75
CA TYR A 11 -7.25 -9.84 16.96
C TYR A 11 -7.58 -11.25 17.44
N ARG A 12 -6.64 -11.87 18.16
CA ARG A 12 -6.79 -13.19 18.74
C ARG A 12 -6.71 -13.10 20.25
N ALA A 13 -7.74 -13.61 20.93
CA ALA A 13 -7.81 -13.61 22.39
C ALA A 13 -8.26 -14.97 22.91
N ALA A 14 -7.65 -15.44 23.99
CA ALA A 14 -8.15 -16.58 24.73
C ALA A 14 -9.34 -16.14 25.58
N GLN A 15 -10.53 -16.71 25.32
CA GLN A 15 -11.73 -16.42 26.11
C GLN A 15 -12.08 -17.59 27.01
N GLY A 16 -11.98 -17.39 28.34
CA GLY A 16 -12.58 -18.28 29.34
C GLY A 16 -12.21 -19.76 29.21
N GLY A 17 -10.95 -20.08 28.95
CA GLY A 17 -10.47 -21.46 28.81
C GLY A 17 -10.72 -22.11 27.45
N ARG A 18 -11.27 -21.37 26.47
CA ARG A 18 -11.30 -21.80 25.06
C ARG A 18 -9.99 -21.49 24.36
N GLU A 19 -9.71 -22.26 23.31
CA GLU A 19 -8.61 -21.98 22.40
C GLU A 19 -8.76 -20.59 21.78
N ALA A 20 -7.64 -19.88 21.62
CA ALA A 20 -7.65 -18.51 21.14
C ALA A 20 -8.05 -18.46 19.66
N ALA A 21 -9.10 -17.72 19.34
CA ALA A 21 -9.62 -17.60 17.98
C ALA A 21 -9.54 -16.14 17.49
N TRP A 22 -9.40 -15.97 16.17
CA TRP A 22 -9.42 -14.65 15.53
C TRP A 22 -10.83 -14.08 15.50
N SER A 23 -10.95 -12.80 15.85
CA SER A 23 -12.18 -12.00 15.79
C SER A 23 -11.91 -10.67 15.11
N THR A 24 -12.89 -10.13 14.40
CA THR A 24 -12.77 -8.80 13.77
C THR A 24 -12.90 -7.69 14.83
N ALA A 25 -12.12 -6.63 14.66
CA ALA A 25 -12.22 -5.40 15.44
C ALA A 25 -12.74 -4.23 14.60
N HIS A 26 -12.15 -4.01 13.42
CA HIS A 26 -12.50 -2.90 12.53
C HIS A 26 -12.55 -3.37 11.08
N ASP A 27 -13.54 -2.89 10.34
CA ASP A 27 -13.47 -2.85 8.88
C ASP A 27 -12.44 -1.80 8.48
N LEU A 28 -11.58 -2.11 7.51
CA LEU A 28 -10.53 -1.20 7.05
C LEU A 28 -11.11 0.14 6.56
N SER A 29 -12.26 0.12 5.87
CA SER A 29 -12.92 1.33 5.36
C SER A 29 -13.33 2.31 6.47
N SER A 30 -13.50 1.83 7.70
CA SER A 30 -13.78 2.69 8.86
C SER A 30 -12.55 3.46 9.37
N LEU A 31 -11.34 3.07 8.94
CA LEU A 31 -10.07 3.66 9.37
C LEU A 31 -9.30 4.32 8.21
N ASN A 32 -9.40 3.76 7.01
CA ASN A 32 -8.73 4.24 5.80
C ASN A 32 -9.52 3.81 4.55
N ASP A 33 -9.97 4.79 3.79
CA ASP A 33 -10.73 4.60 2.53
C ASP A 33 -10.00 5.26 1.34
N ILE A 34 -8.69 5.46 1.46
CA ILE A 34 -7.88 6.17 0.47
C ILE A 34 -7.13 5.18 -0.42
N ARG A 35 -7.30 5.36 -1.73
CA ARG A 35 -6.51 4.67 -2.74
C ARG A 35 -5.11 5.26 -2.83
N ASN A 36 -4.15 4.61 -2.17
CA ASN A 36 -2.73 4.98 -2.23
C ASN A 36 -1.86 3.82 -2.74
N TYR A 37 -1.49 3.85 -4.02
CA TYR A 37 -0.65 2.81 -4.63
C TYR A 37 0.79 2.78 -4.11
N ASP A 38 1.29 3.86 -3.52
CA ASP A 38 2.60 3.83 -2.87
C ASP A 38 2.53 2.94 -1.65
N ALA A 39 1.49 3.11 -0.82
CA ALA A 39 1.24 2.27 0.34
C ALA A 39 0.89 0.82 -0.07
N PHE A 40 0.03 0.62 -1.07
CA PHE A 40 -0.35 -0.73 -1.51
C PHE A 40 0.87 -1.50 -2.02
N GLY A 41 1.70 -0.85 -2.83
CA GLY A 41 2.94 -1.41 -3.35
C GLY A 41 3.96 -1.71 -2.27
N CYS A 42 4.17 -0.73 -1.39
CA CYS A 42 5.08 -0.81 -0.23
C CYS A 42 4.69 -1.93 0.73
N LEU A 43 3.43 -2.03 1.12
CA LEU A 43 2.98 -2.97 2.15
C LEU A 43 2.70 -4.36 1.56
N PHE A 44 2.06 -4.42 0.40
CA PHE A 44 1.42 -5.64 -0.10
C PHE A 44 1.84 -6.05 -1.53
N GLY A 45 2.61 -5.21 -2.22
CA GLY A 45 3.11 -5.50 -3.56
C GLY A 45 2.12 -5.21 -4.69
N VAL A 46 0.93 -4.70 -4.37
CA VAL A 46 -0.11 -4.38 -5.36
C VAL A 46 0.17 -3.02 -5.99
N ARG A 47 0.19 -2.96 -7.33
CA ARG A 47 0.48 -1.73 -8.10
C ARG A 47 1.78 -1.04 -7.65
N ASN A 48 2.83 -1.82 -7.39
CA ASN A 48 4.09 -1.37 -6.79
C ASN A 48 4.98 -0.53 -7.73
N TYR A 49 4.51 0.66 -8.12
CA TYR A 49 5.27 1.59 -8.94
C TYR A 49 6.51 2.13 -8.24
N ALA A 50 6.47 2.24 -6.90
CA ALA A 50 7.60 2.70 -6.10
C ALA A 50 8.71 1.65 -5.96
N ASN A 51 8.52 0.42 -6.44
CA ASN A 51 9.52 -0.66 -6.47
C ASN A 51 10.11 -1.04 -5.10
N PHE A 52 9.30 -1.08 -4.07
CA PHE A 52 9.71 -1.65 -2.77
C PHE A 52 9.70 -3.17 -2.81
N ARG A 53 10.56 -3.81 -2.01
CA ARG A 53 10.25 -5.15 -1.54
C ARG A 53 9.03 -5.06 -0.61
N PRO A 54 7.90 -5.70 -0.95
CA PRO A 54 6.70 -5.59 -0.14
C PRO A 54 6.85 -6.32 1.20
N LEU A 55 6.22 -5.81 2.26
CA LEU A 55 6.29 -6.42 3.59
C LEU A 55 5.52 -7.75 3.66
N ALA A 56 4.34 -7.79 3.04
CA ALA A 56 3.43 -8.91 3.09
C ALA A 56 2.70 -9.11 1.75
N ALA A 57 3.41 -9.55 0.73
CA ALA A 57 2.80 -9.88 -0.56
C ALA A 57 2.37 -11.35 -0.65
N ASN A 58 1.29 -11.60 -1.39
CA ASN A 58 0.89 -12.92 -1.91
C ASN A 58 0.78 -14.04 -0.86
N ARG A 59 0.32 -13.71 0.36
CA ARG A 59 0.11 -14.71 1.42
C ARG A 59 -1.22 -15.45 1.30
N GLY A 60 -2.15 -14.93 0.49
CA GLY A 60 -3.52 -15.41 0.40
C GLY A 60 -4.35 -15.02 1.62
N LEU A 61 -5.58 -15.55 1.68
CA LEU A 61 -6.42 -15.46 2.87
C LEU A 61 -5.82 -16.32 3.99
N PRO A 62 -5.73 -15.83 5.24
CA PRO A 62 -5.29 -16.69 6.35
C PRO A 62 -6.21 -17.91 6.50
N ALA A 63 -5.62 -19.10 6.65
CA ALA A 63 -6.39 -20.33 6.85
C ALA A 63 -7.19 -20.35 8.17
N ASP A 64 -6.77 -19.54 9.14
CA ASP A 64 -7.41 -19.32 10.43
C ASP A 64 -8.11 -17.95 10.49
N ALA A 65 -8.52 -17.39 9.35
CA ALA A 65 -9.32 -16.16 9.31
C ALA A 65 -10.59 -16.30 10.18
N SER A 66 -11.02 -15.18 10.79
CA SER A 66 -12.27 -15.18 11.53
C SER A 66 -13.45 -15.58 10.63
N ALA A 67 -14.53 -16.05 11.24
CA ALA A 67 -15.75 -16.40 10.52
C ALA A 67 -16.30 -15.21 9.71
N THR A 68 -16.16 -13.99 10.23
CA THR A 68 -16.59 -12.75 9.55
C THR A 68 -15.78 -12.50 8.28
N VAL A 69 -14.44 -12.59 8.36
CA VAL A 69 -13.57 -12.40 7.20
C VAL A 69 -13.82 -13.50 6.16
N THR A 70 -13.91 -14.76 6.59
CA THR A 70 -14.18 -15.90 5.70
C THR A 70 -15.51 -15.72 4.96
N ALA A 71 -16.58 -15.36 5.69
CA ALA A 71 -17.90 -15.16 5.09
C ALA A 71 -17.93 -13.98 4.11
N ARG A 72 -17.28 -12.86 4.48
CA ARG A 72 -17.23 -11.68 3.61
C ARG A 72 -16.43 -11.95 2.33
N PHE A 73 -15.28 -12.62 2.45
CA PHE A 73 -14.47 -12.97 1.29
C PHE A 73 -15.23 -13.91 0.35
N ALA A 74 -15.87 -14.96 0.88
CA ALA A 74 -16.69 -15.87 0.08
C ALA A 74 -17.82 -15.15 -0.68
N GLN A 75 -18.53 -14.23 -0.02
CA GLN A 75 -19.57 -13.42 -0.66
C GLN A 75 -19.02 -12.57 -1.82
N LEU A 76 -17.84 -11.98 -1.64
CA LEU A 76 -17.22 -11.17 -2.70
C LEU A 76 -16.75 -12.06 -3.86
N THR A 77 -16.20 -13.24 -3.59
CA THR A 77 -15.86 -14.22 -4.62
C THR A 77 -17.07 -14.67 -5.43
N GLU A 78 -18.25 -14.83 -4.81
CA GLU A 78 -19.50 -15.13 -5.53
C GLU A 78 -19.91 -13.99 -6.48
N TRP A 79 -19.64 -12.73 -6.13
CA TRP A 79 -20.01 -11.57 -6.95
C TRP A 79 -19.01 -11.26 -8.05
N TYR A 80 -17.71 -11.26 -7.73
CA TYR A 80 -16.66 -10.86 -8.66
C TYR A 80 -16.03 -12.03 -9.43
N GLY A 81 -16.28 -13.26 -8.98
CA GLY A 81 -15.59 -14.46 -9.49
C GLY A 81 -14.17 -14.60 -8.90
N GLU A 82 -13.54 -15.75 -9.14
CA GLU A 82 -12.19 -16.06 -8.64
C GLU A 82 -11.13 -15.11 -9.23
N ASP A 83 -11.33 -14.64 -10.46
CA ASP A 83 -10.44 -13.70 -11.16
C ASP A 83 -10.71 -12.22 -10.82
N GLY A 84 -11.68 -11.95 -9.94
CA GLY A 84 -12.13 -10.60 -9.59
C GLY A 84 -11.19 -9.84 -8.64
N PHE A 85 -10.18 -10.51 -8.09
CA PHE A 85 -9.25 -9.92 -7.14
C PHE A 85 -7.84 -9.79 -7.72
N HIS A 86 -7.19 -8.65 -7.47
CA HIS A 86 -5.77 -8.43 -7.76
C HIS A 86 -4.84 -9.04 -6.69
N GLY A 87 -5.40 -9.57 -5.62
CA GLY A 87 -4.66 -10.30 -4.58
C GLY A 87 -5.36 -10.33 -3.23
N THR A 88 -4.85 -11.19 -2.33
CA THR A 88 -5.25 -11.26 -0.93
C THR A 88 -4.02 -11.56 -0.07
N THR A 89 -3.90 -10.88 1.07
CA THR A 89 -2.74 -11.02 1.95
C THR A 89 -3.05 -10.48 3.35
N TRP A 90 -2.07 -10.57 4.25
CA TRP A 90 -2.22 -10.10 5.63
C TRP A 90 -0.85 -9.78 6.26
N ILE A 91 -0.85 -8.85 7.23
CA ILE A 91 0.35 -8.42 7.97
C ILE A 91 0.04 -8.31 9.47
N THR A 92 0.94 -8.77 10.33
CA THR A 92 0.77 -8.66 11.80
C THR A 92 1.27 -7.32 12.34
N TRP A 93 0.84 -6.94 13.54
CA TRP A 93 1.41 -5.78 14.23
C TRP A 93 2.90 -5.97 14.53
N ALA A 94 3.32 -7.19 14.93
CA ALA A 94 4.73 -7.52 15.12
C ALA A 94 5.58 -7.21 13.88
N GLU A 95 5.07 -7.53 12.69
CA GLU A 95 5.74 -7.25 11.42
C GLU A 95 5.81 -5.74 11.14
N VAL A 96 4.70 -5.01 11.31
CA VAL A 96 4.65 -3.54 11.12
C VAL A 96 5.61 -2.82 12.07
N LYS A 97 5.68 -3.26 13.32
CA LYS A 97 6.54 -2.68 14.36
C LYS A 97 8.03 -2.90 14.09
N ALA A 98 8.38 -3.99 13.40
CA ALA A 98 9.76 -4.33 13.03
C ALA A 98 10.24 -3.64 11.73
N VAL A 99 9.37 -2.87 11.06
CA VAL A 99 9.71 -2.23 9.78
C VAL A 99 10.78 -1.17 9.96
N ASP A 100 11.81 -1.22 9.11
CA ASP A 100 12.70 -0.09 8.88
C ASP A 100 12.01 0.89 7.92
N TRP A 101 11.37 1.93 8.46
CA TRP A 101 10.69 2.95 7.67
C TRP A 101 11.63 3.84 6.87
N ASP A 102 12.93 3.79 7.16
CA ASP A 102 13.95 4.53 6.46
C ASP A 102 14.52 3.76 5.28
N GLU A 103 14.16 2.48 5.11
CA GLU A 103 14.65 1.67 4.01
C GLU A 103 14.25 2.27 2.65
N LEU A 104 15.19 2.22 1.69
CA LEU A 104 14.97 2.66 0.32
C LEU A 104 14.23 1.58 -0.47
N ALA A 105 13.45 2.00 -1.46
CA ALA A 105 12.98 1.10 -2.50
C ALA A 105 14.17 0.42 -3.22
N GLU A 106 13.94 -0.78 -3.77
CA GLU A 106 14.99 -1.55 -4.44
C GLU A 106 15.40 -0.92 -5.78
N LYS A 107 14.50 -0.13 -6.37
CA LYS A 107 14.70 0.58 -7.65
C LYS A 107 14.03 1.94 -7.61
N THR A 108 14.42 2.81 -8.55
CA THR A 108 13.76 4.09 -8.83
C THR A 108 12.25 3.90 -9.02
N ASP A 109 11.43 4.85 -8.55
CA ASP A 109 9.98 4.87 -8.84
C ASP A 109 9.76 4.83 -10.36
N SER A 110 8.93 3.89 -10.82
CA SER A 110 8.58 3.74 -12.24
C SER A 110 7.77 4.93 -12.78
N ARG A 111 7.34 5.82 -11.89
CA ARG A 111 6.71 7.10 -12.23
C ARG A 111 7.68 8.23 -12.02
N LEU A 112 7.60 9.23 -12.88
CA LEU A 112 8.34 10.46 -12.71
C LEU A 112 7.64 11.35 -11.70
N HIS A 113 8.42 11.86 -10.74
CA HIS A 113 7.96 12.84 -9.76
C HIS A 113 7.93 14.21 -10.42
N GLN A 114 6.79 14.89 -10.32
CA GLN A 114 6.55 16.18 -10.95
C GLN A 114 6.66 17.29 -9.91
N TYR A 115 7.41 18.33 -10.24
CA TYR A 115 7.59 19.51 -9.40
C TYR A 115 7.30 20.77 -10.20
N ARG A 116 6.80 21.79 -9.52
CA ARG A 116 6.74 23.16 -10.05
C ARG A 116 7.52 24.10 -9.15
N GLN A 117 8.13 25.11 -9.76
CA GLN A 117 8.74 26.21 -9.03
C GLN A 117 7.65 27.07 -8.40
N THR A 118 7.75 27.30 -7.09
CA THR A 118 6.98 28.29 -6.35
C THR A 118 7.93 29.34 -5.77
N PRO A 119 7.42 30.46 -5.21
CA PRO A 119 8.25 31.42 -4.49
C PRO A 119 9.04 30.79 -3.33
N ASP A 120 8.50 29.73 -2.72
CA ASP A 120 9.10 29.02 -1.57
C ASP A 120 10.01 27.86 -1.98
N GLY A 121 10.23 27.64 -3.29
CA GLY A 121 11.07 26.57 -3.83
C GLY A 121 10.31 25.57 -4.69
N LEU A 122 10.89 24.37 -4.89
CA LEU A 122 10.23 23.32 -5.67
C LEU A 122 9.16 22.63 -4.84
N ARG A 123 7.91 22.64 -5.33
CA ARG A 123 6.80 21.89 -4.73
C ARG A 123 6.43 20.71 -5.62
N MET A 124 6.36 19.52 -5.03
CA MET A 124 5.86 18.33 -5.73
C MET A 124 4.37 18.51 -6.03
N THR A 125 3.98 18.31 -7.28
CA THR A 125 2.60 18.44 -7.74
C THR A 125 1.95 17.09 -8.06
N GLY A 126 2.75 16.03 -8.22
CA GLY A 126 2.23 14.70 -8.49
C GLY A 126 3.30 13.70 -8.93
N LYS A 127 2.83 12.53 -9.36
CA LYS A 127 3.64 11.49 -9.99
C LYS A 127 2.92 11.00 -11.24
N ALA A 128 3.65 10.72 -12.30
CA ALA A 128 3.06 10.29 -13.57
C ALA A 128 3.79 9.06 -14.12
N SER A 129 3.04 7.98 -14.40
CA SER A 129 3.52 6.84 -15.18
C SER A 129 3.66 7.20 -16.67
N TRP A 130 2.88 8.19 -17.12
CA TRP A 130 2.88 8.69 -18.48
C TRP A 130 2.51 10.17 -18.50
N SER A 131 3.20 10.96 -19.33
CA SER A 131 2.87 12.36 -19.61
C SER A 131 3.13 12.61 -21.10
N PRO A 132 2.11 12.99 -21.90
CA PRO A 132 2.31 13.27 -23.33
C PRO A 132 3.38 14.32 -23.59
N ALA A 133 3.38 15.42 -22.83
CA ALA A 133 4.38 16.48 -22.97
C ALA A 133 5.79 16.00 -22.66
N PHE A 134 5.95 15.17 -21.62
CA PHE A 134 7.25 14.57 -21.31
C PHE A 134 7.68 13.58 -22.40
N ALA A 135 6.78 12.71 -22.83
CA ALA A 135 7.04 11.71 -23.85
C ALA A 135 7.53 12.34 -25.15
N GLU A 136 6.88 13.40 -25.62
CA GLU A 136 7.32 14.18 -26.77
C GLU A 136 8.72 14.76 -26.55
N ALA A 137 8.99 15.37 -25.38
CA ALA A 137 10.26 16.01 -25.07
C ALA A 137 11.46 15.05 -25.04
N VAL A 138 11.24 13.77 -24.72
CA VAL A 138 12.30 12.74 -24.68
C VAL A 138 12.20 11.70 -25.80
N GLY A 139 11.29 11.90 -26.76
CA GLY A 139 11.09 11.01 -27.90
C GLY A 139 10.64 9.60 -27.53
N LEU A 140 9.72 9.47 -26.55
CA LEU A 140 9.10 8.19 -26.19
C LEU A 140 7.87 7.91 -27.06
N GLU A 141 7.74 6.67 -27.52
CA GLU A 141 6.53 6.20 -28.18
C GLU A 141 5.42 5.86 -27.16
N THR A 142 4.15 5.96 -27.57
CA THR A 142 3.02 5.64 -26.68
C THR A 142 3.10 4.19 -26.23
N GLY A 143 3.11 3.98 -24.91
CA GLY A 143 3.25 2.65 -24.31
C GLY A 143 4.70 2.19 -24.13
N GLU A 144 5.69 2.96 -24.57
CA GLU A 144 7.09 2.70 -24.26
C GLU A 144 7.34 2.93 -22.77
N HIS A 145 7.86 1.89 -22.10
CA HIS A 145 8.31 1.97 -20.72
C HIS A 145 9.83 2.01 -20.66
N ARG A 146 10.37 3.06 -20.04
CA ARG A 146 11.81 3.23 -19.85
C ARG A 146 12.14 3.42 -18.38
N ASN A 147 13.16 2.71 -17.92
CA ASN A 147 13.71 2.92 -16.59
C ASN A 147 14.68 4.10 -16.63
N TRP A 148 14.45 5.07 -15.76
CA TRP A 148 15.28 6.26 -15.65
C TRP A 148 16.27 6.12 -14.49
N PRO A 149 17.56 6.42 -14.69
CA PRO A 149 18.53 6.44 -13.60
C PRO A 149 18.12 7.40 -12.49
N GLU A 150 18.39 7.04 -11.24
CA GLU A 150 18.17 7.91 -10.08
C GLU A 150 18.76 9.30 -10.29
N GLY A 151 18.01 10.33 -9.90
CA GLY A 151 18.45 11.72 -9.96
C GLY A 151 18.39 12.35 -11.35
N SER A 152 17.97 11.62 -12.39
CA SER A 152 17.73 12.20 -13.72
C SER A 152 16.61 13.25 -13.66
N GLN A 153 16.79 14.36 -14.37
CA GLN A 153 15.86 15.50 -14.33
C GLN A 153 15.61 16.07 -15.73
N TRP A 154 14.38 16.52 -15.96
CA TRP A 154 13.97 17.19 -17.18
C TRP A 154 13.01 18.33 -16.87
N LEU A 155 13.29 19.52 -17.36
CA LEU A 155 12.36 20.63 -17.34
C LEU A 155 11.59 20.64 -18.66
N VAL A 156 10.29 20.39 -18.61
CA VAL A 156 9.40 20.40 -19.77
C VAL A 156 8.31 21.42 -19.50
N GLY A 157 8.33 22.54 -20.22
CA GLY A 157 7.51 23.71 -19.89
C GLY A 157 7.87 24.25 -18.51
N ASP A 158 6.88 24.31 -17.61
CA ASP A 158 7.02 24.77 -16.22
C ASP A 158 7.19 23.61 -15.20
N THR A 159 7.19 22.36 -15.69
CA THR A 159 7.18 21.17 -14.85
C THR A 159 8.54 20.48 -14.89
N LEU A 160 9.14 20.32 -13.71
CA LEU A 160 10.36 19.55 -13.52
C LEU A 160 10.01 18.10 -13.20
N TYR A 161 10.41 17.19 -14.07
CA TYR A 161 10.29 15.75 -13.89
C TYR A 161 11.56 15.20 -13.27
N ARG A 162 11.45 14.33 -12.26
CA ARG A 162 12.59 13.66 -11.63
C ARG A 162 12.36 12.16 -11.49
N ALA A 163 13.40 11.40 -11.78
CA ALA A 163 13.50 9.99 -11.44
C ALA A 163 14.04 9.87 -10.00
N VAL A 164 13.24 9.29 -9.09
CA VAL A 164 13.54 9.30 -7.64
C VAL A 164 13.29 7.93 -7.02
N THR A 165 14.20 7.53 -6.14
CA THR A 165 14.11 6.35 -5.26
C THR A 165 13.66 6.86 -3.90
N ILE A 166 12.50 6.39 -3.44
CA ILE A 166 11.91 6.88 -2.19
C ILE A 166 12.19 5.96 -1.01
N ARG A 167 12.07 6.51 0.20
CA ARG A 167 12.08 5.75 1.45
C ARG A 167 10.67 5.30 1.81
N ARG A 168 10.56 4.20 2.55
CA ARG A 168 9.26 3.61 2.90
C ARG A 168 8.34 4.60 3.63
N ARG A 169 8.89 5.42 4.54
CA ARG A 169 8.19 6.51 5.23
C ARG A 169 7.55 7.57 4.31
N HIS A 170 7.98 7.67 3.05
CA HIS A 170 7.35 8.56 2.07
C HIS A 170 6.18 7.90 1.34
N ALA A 171 6.14 6.56 1.29
CA ALA A 171 5.01 5.79 0.76
C ALA A 171 3.89 5.65 1.79
N VAL A 172 4.25 5.50 3.08
CA VAL A 172 3.35 5.43 4.22
C VAL A 172 3.85 6.43 5.26
N THR A 173 3.24 7.61 5.31
CA THR A 173 3.70 8.68 6.20
C THR A 173 3.18 8.50 7.62
N GLU A 174 3.98 8.89 8.62
CA GLU A 174 3.66 8.76 10.05
C GLU A 174 2.36 9.49 10.45
N THR A 175 2.08 10.62 9.80
CA THR A 175 0.89 11.44 10.02
C THR A 175 -0.11 11.36 8.87
N GLY A 176 0.04 10.38 7.98
CA GLY A 176 -0.81 10.23 6.80
C GLY A 176 -2.02 9.35 7.03
N GLU A 177 -2.61 8.89 5.92
CA GLU A 177 -3.86 8.14 5.91
C GLU A 177 -3.78 6.76 6.58
N TRP A 178 -2.58 6.21 6.77
CA TRP A 178 -2.38 4.94 7.46
C TRP A 178 -2.26 5.07 8.97
N GLN A 179 -2.11 6.29 9.50
CA GLN A 179 -1.96 6.50 10.94
C GLN A 179 -3.13 5.91 11.76
N PRO A 180 -4.42 6.06 11.38
CA PRO A 180 -5.52 5.46 12.12
C PRO A 180 -5.45 3.93 12.19
N VAL A 181 -5.01 3.29 11.10
CA VAL A 181 -4.83 1.83 11.02
C VAL A 181 -3.75 1.38 12.01
N TRP A 182 -2.59 2.03 12.00
CA TRP A 182 -1.49 1.70 12.90
C TRP A 182 -1.85 1.93 14.37
N LYS A 183 -2.54 3.03 14.69
CA LYS A 183 -3.02 3.28 16.05
C LYS A 183 -4.02 2.22 16.53
N ALA A 184 -4.93 1.77 15.66
CA ALA A 184 -5.87 0.71 16.01
C ALA A 184 -5.15 -0.63 16.24
N MET A 185 -4.20 -1.00 15.38
CA MET A 185 -3.40 -2.20 15.57
C MET A 185 -2.56 -2.15 16.85
N GLU A 186 -1.92 -1.01 17.15
CA GLU A 186 -1.16 -0.78 18.37
C GLU A 186 -2.03 -0.95 19.63
N ALA A 187 -3.23 -0.36 19.63
CA ALA A 187 -4.15 -0.43 20.77
C ALA A 187 -4.67 -1.85 21.02
N LEU A 188 -4.92 -2.63 19.96
CA LEU A 188 -5.26 -4.04 20.08
C LEU A 188 -4.07 -4.86 20.56
N ALA A 189 -2.86 -4.57 20.06
CA ALA A 189 -1.65 -5.31 20.41
C ALA A 189 -1.24 -5.09 21.87
N ALA A 190 -1.47 -3.89 22.41
CA ALA A 190 -1.29 -3.62 23.83
C ALA A 190 -2.14 -4.53 24.74
N GLN A 191 -3.27 -5.04 24.25
CA GLN A 191 -4.18 -5.90 24.99
C GLN A 191 -3.98 -7.40 24.70
N HIS A 192 -3.63 -7.74 23.45
CA HIS A 192 -3.62 -9.12 22.97
C HIS A 192 -2.22 -9.65 22.65
N GLY A 193 -1.22 -8.78 22.53
CA GLY A 193 0.14 -9.09 22.09
C GLY A 193 0.34 -8.86 20.60
N ASP A 194 1.58 -8.50 20.21
CA ASP A 194 1.94 -8.06 18.85
C ASP A 194 1.66 -9.12 17.77
N ASP A 195 1.81 -10.41 18.08
CA ASP A 195 1.53 -11.54 17.16
C ASP A 195 0.04 -11.89 17.06
N ASN A 196 -0.79 -11.35 17.96
CA ASN A 196 -2.21 -11.64 18.05
C ASN A 196 -3.07 -10.51 17.45
N VAL A 197 -2.48 -9.68 16.60
CA VAL A 197 -3.16 -8.63 15.84
C VAL A 197 -2.67 -8.65 14.40
N ARG A 198 -3.59 -8.65 13.45
CA ARG A 198 -3.26 -8.58 12.02
C ARG A 198 -4.26 -7.76 11.24
N LEU A 199 -3.79 -7.20 10.14
CA LEU A 199 -4.61 -6.63 9.08
C LEU A 199 -4.70 -7.65 7.95
N VAL A 200 -5.91 -8.08 7.58
CA VAL A 200 -6.19 -8.94 6.43
C VAL A 200 -6.81 -8.08 5.33
N VAL A 201 -6.28 -8.13 4.12
CA VAL A 201 -6.71 -7.28 2.99
C VAL A 201 -6.85 -8.07 1.69
N TRP A 202 -7.74 -7.59 0.83
CA TRP A 202 -7.87 -8.00 -0.57
C TRP A 202 -8.03 -6.76 -1.46
N PHE A 203 -7.78 -6.95 -2.74
CA PHE A 203 -7.73 -5.88 -3.73
C PHE A 203 -8.61 -6.21 -4.93
N ASP A 204 -9.45 -5.29 -5.37
CA ASP A 204 -10.37 -5.39 -6.50
C ASP A 204 -10.28 -4.11 -7.38
N ASP A 205 -11.04 -4.02 -8.47
CA ASP A 205 -10.99 -2.90 -9.45
C ASP A 205 -11.78 -1.64 -9.03
#